data_AF-A0A5C6LR29-F1
#
_entry.id   AF-A0A5C6LR29-F1
#
_cell.length_a   1.000
_cell.length_b   1.000
_cell.length_c   1.000
_cell.angle_alpha   90.00
_cell.angle_beta   90.00
_cell.angle_gamma   90.00
#
_symmetry.space_group_name_H-M   'P 1'
#
loop_
_entity.id
_entity.type
_entity.pdbx_description
1 polymer ?
#
loop_
_entity_poly.entity_id
_entity_poly.type
_entity_poly.pdbx_seq_one_letter_code
_entity_poly.pdbx_strand_id
1 'polypeptide(L)'
;MKHLYTYGDFMGIDYTVLMTFTCDKPLINTIVEKEGLQLNESKEDVGLSGMYTPDWWKPELLPKMVCYKKGSSEAGYFKYLWYNPVTRQAFMRCSVYKIYYT
;
A
#
# COMPACT_ATOMS: atom_id res chain seq x y z
N MET A 1 22.07 2.57 4.12
CA MET A 1 21.48 3.82 3.60
C MET A 1 19.97 3.65 3.69
N LYS A 2 19.26 4.51 4.45
CA LYS A 2 17.78 4.40 4.61
C LYS A 2 17.14 5.11 3.42
N HIS A 3 16.59 4.35 2.49
CA HIS A 3 15.93 4.89 1.32
C HIS A 3 14.45 5.08 1.65
N LEU A 4 14.01 6.32 1.82
CA LEU A 4 12.60 6.68 1.96
C LEU A 4 12.18 7.41 0.68
N TYR A 5 11.23 6.84 -0.05
CA TYR A 5 10.60 7.51 -1.19
C TYR A 5 9.10 7.62 -0.94
N THR A 6 8.54 8.76 -1.32
CA THR A 6 7.11 9.05 -1.22
C THR A 6 6.63 9.67 -2.52
N TYR A 7 5.38 9.38 -2.86
CA TYR A 7 4.66 10.00 -3.97
C TYR A 7 3.21 10.16 -3.57
N GLY A 8 2.60 11.26 -3.99
CA GLY A 8 1.19 11.54 -3.77
C GLY A 8 0.59 12.13 -5.04
N ASP A 9 -0.51 11.55 -5.49
CA ASP A 9 -1.37 12.08 -6.54
C ASP A 9 -2.73 12.42 -5.92
N PHE A 10 -3.21 13.63 -6.18
CA PHE A 10 -4.42 14.17 -5.57
C PHE A 10 -5.28 14.80 -6.67
N MET A 11 -6.47 14.26 -6.88
CA MET A 11 -7.49 14.80 -7.78
C MET A 11 -8.77 15.06 -6.98
N GLY A 12 -8.87 16.26 -6.42
CA GLY A 12 -9.98 16.61 -5.53
C GLY A 12 -9.96 15.77 -4.26
N ILE A 13 -10.97 14.91 -4.07
CA ILE A 13 -11.04 14.01 -2.91
C ILE A 13 -10.51 12.60 -3.22
N ASP A 14 -10.28 12.29 -4.48
CA ASP A 14 -9.61 11.06 -4.90
C ASP A 14 -8.11 11.26 -4.75
N TYR A 15 -7.44 10.34 -4.08
CA TYR A 15 -6.00 10.43 -3.93
C TYR A 15 -5.35 9.06 -3.83
N THR A 16 -4.10 9.00 -4.27
CA THR A 16 -3.21 7.86 -4.06
C THR A 16 -1.90 8.34 -3.46
N VAL A 17 -1.50 7.74 -2.33
CA VAL A 17 -0.21 7.96 -1.70
C VAL A 17 0.57 6.65 -1.74
N LEU A 18 1.79 6.72 -2.26
CA LEU A 18 2.76 5.64 -2.33
C LEU A 18 3.94 5.97 -1.43
N MET A 19 4.43 4.97 -0.70
CA MET A 19 5.61 5.12 0.15
C MET A 19 6.43 3.83 0.11
N THR A 20 7.75 3.94 0.10
CA THR A 20 8.63 2.78 0.25
C THR A 20 9.80 3.11 1.16
N PHE A 21 10.14 2.17 2.04
CA PHE A 21 11.17 2.36 3.06
C PHE A 21 11.77 1.03 3.52
N THR A 22 13.02 1.08 3.98
CA THR A 22 13.67 -0.07 4.61
C THR A 22 13.41 -0.07 6.12
N CYS A 23 12.95 -1.17 6.69
CA CYS A 23 12.72 -1.30 8.13
C CYS A 23 12.85 -2.74 8.65
N ASP A 24 12.90 -2.89 9.96
CA ASP A 24 12.83 -4.22 10.59
C ASP A 24 11.39 -4.67 10.81
N LYS A 25 11.21 -5.99 10.95
CA LYS A 25 9.92 -6.63 11.21
C LYS A 25 9.16 -6.05 12.43
N PRO A 26 9.80 -5.64 13.55
CA PRO A 26 9.08 -5.02 14.65
C PRO A 26 8.36 -3.72 14.25
N LEU A 27 8.94 -2.90 13.37
CA LEU A 27 8.27 -1.68 12.90
C LEU A 27 7.05 -2.03 12.04
N ILE A 28 7.15 -3.06 11.20
CA ILE A 28 6.01 -3.57 10.42
C ILE A 28 4.88 -4.00 11.34
N ASN A 29 5.18 -4.77 12.39
CA ASN A 29 4.17 -5.19 13.36
C ASN A 29 3.49 -3.99 14.02
N THR A 30 4.26 -2.98 14.42
CA THR A 30 3.70 -1.73 14.98
C THR A 30 2.79 -1.01 13.98
N ILE A 31 3.16 -0.94 12.69
CA ILE A 31 2.32 -0.32 11.66
C ILE A 31 1.03 -1.12 11.47
N VAL A 32 1.13 -2.45 11.34
CA VAL A 32 -0.03 -3.35 11.18
C VAL A 32 -1.02 -3.18 12.33
N GLU A 33 -0.52 -3.18 13.57
CA GLU A 33 -1.34 -3.01 14.77
C GLU A 33 -1.99 -1.62 14.83
N LYS A 34 -1.20 -0.54 14.71
CA LYS A 34 -1.72 0.83 14.81
C LYS A 34 -2.75 1.17 13.73
N GLU A 35 -2.56 0.64 12.53
CA GLU A 35 -3.43 0.92 11.39
C GLU A 35 -4.61 -0.05 11.30
N GLY A 36 -4.58 -1.14 12.09
CA GLY A 36 -5.57 -2.22 12.03
C GLY A 36 -5.56 -2.93 10.68
N LEU A 37 -4.38 -3.18 10.11
CA LEU A 37 -4.24 -3.95 8.87
C LEU A 37 -4.38 -5.44 9.17
N GLN A 38 -4.94 -6.20 8.24
CA GLN A 38 -5.08 -7.64 8.33
C GLN A 38 -4.29 -8.32 7.21
N LEU A 39 -3.81 -9.54 7.45
CA LEU A 39 -3.13 -10.32 6.42
C LEU A 39 -4.07 -10.49 5.22
N ASN A 40 -3.58 -10.18 4.02
CA ASN A 40 -4.32 -10.34 2.78
C ASN A 40 -3.67 -11.44 1.94
N GLU A 41 -4.40 -12.53 1.74
CA GLU A 41 -3.97 -13.65 0.91
C GLU A 41 -4.37 -13.47 -0.57
N SER A 42 -5.26 -12.51 -0.86
CA SER A 42 -5.65 -12.22 -2.25
C SER A 42 -4.52 -11.51 -2.99
N LYS A 43 -4.17 -12.06 -4.16
CA LYS A 43 -3.21 -11.47 -5.09
C LYS A 43 -3.86 -10.53 -6.10
N GLU A 44 -5.18 -10.56 -6.18
CA GLU A 44 -5.97 -9.76 -7.10
C GLU A 44 -6.92 -8.88 -6.28
N ASP A 45 -6.74 -7.57 -6.40
CA ASP A 45 -7.57 -6.61 -5.68
C ASP A 45 -7.81 -5.39 -6.56
N VAL A 46 -9.08 -4.98 -6.65
CA VAL A 46 -9.49 -3.82 -7.44
C VAL A 46 -8.79 -2.53 -6.98
N GLY A 47 -8.43 -2.44 -5.70
CA GLY A 47 -7.67 -1.32 -5.16
C GLY A 47 -6.21 -1.23 -5.66
N LEU A 48 -5.75 -2.19 -6.47
CA LEU A 48 -4.44 -2.16 -7.13
C LEU A 48 -4.50 -1.63 -8.56
N SER A 49 -5.69 -1.45 -9.13
CA SER A 49 -5.85 -0.89 -10.47
C SER A 49 -5.54 0.61 -10.54
N GLY A 50 -4.98 1.04 -11.68
CA GLY A 50 -4.93 2.44 -12.12
C GLY A 50 -3.93 3.39 -11.46
N MET A 51 -3.48 4.35 -12.27
CA MET A 51 -2.59 5.50 -12.03
C MET A 51 -1.07 5.27 -12.20
N TYR A 52 -0.39 6.38 -12.53
CA TYR A 52 1.05 6.48 -12.67
C TYR A 52 1.77 5.93 -11.44
N THR A 53 2.80 5.12 -11.68
CA THR A 53 3.70 4.63 -10.65
C THR A 53 5.10 5.16 -10.92
N PRO A 54 5.73 5.89 -9.98
CA PRO A 54 7.12 6.27 -10.11
C PRO A 54 8.03 5.05 -10.32
N ASP A 55 9.17 5.20 -10.99
CA ASP A 55 10.08 4.08 -11.32
C ASP A 55 10.55 3.27 -10.11
N TRP A 56 10.60 3.88 -8.92
CA TRP A 56 10.96 3.22 -7.66
C TRP A 56 9.82 2.40 -7.04
N TRP A 57 8.58 2.64 -7.47
CA TRP A 57 7.45 1.79 -7.14
C TRP A 57 7.52 0.58 -8.07
N LYS A 58 7.89 -0.57 -7.50
CA LYS A 58 8.15 -1.81 -8.23
C LYS A 58 6.96 -2.78 -8.09
N PRO A 59 5.82 -2.54 -8.78
CA PRO A 59 4.60 -3.33 -8.61
C PRO A 59 4.83 -4.82 -8.89
N GLU A 60 5.79 -5.17 -9.75
CA GLU A 60 6.18 -6.53 -10.08
C GLU A 60 6.75 -7.33 -8.89
N LEU A 61 7.21 -6.65 -7.84
CA LEU A 61 7.72 -7.30 -6.62
C LEU A 61 6.60 -7.63 -5.62
N LEU A 62 5.50 -6.87 -5.64
CA LEU A 62 4.45 -6.93 -4.62
C LEU A 62 3.75 -8.30 -4.51
N PRO A 63 3.45 -9.04 -5.60
CA PRO A 63 2.82 -10.36 -5.51
C PRO A 63 3.67 -11.44 -4.81
N LYS A 64 4.96 -11.18 -4.59
CA LYS A 64 5.90 -12.09 -3.91
C LYS A 64 6.12 -11.73 -2.45
N MET A 65 5.48 -10.66 -1.96
CA MET A 65 5.67 -10.12 -0.61
C MET A 65 4.48 -10.45 0.28
N VAL A 66 4.71 -10.47 1.59
CA VAL A 66 3.61 -10.56 2.56
C VAL A 66 2.81 -9.27 2.48
N CYS A 67 1.51 -9.37 2.23
CA CYS A 67 0.60 -8.23 2.10
C CYS A 67 -0.31 -8.13 3.31
N TYR A 68 -0.44 -6.92 3.85
CA TYR A 68 -1.47 -6.55 4.82
C TYR A 68 -2.38 -5.49 4.20
N LYS A 69 -3.68 -5.55 4.46
CA LYS A 69 -4.69 -4.69 3.86
C LYS A 69 -5.68 -4.19 4.92
N LYS A 70 -6.24 -3.00 4.68
CA LYS A 70 -7.49 -2.51 5.26
C LYS A 70 -8.29 -1.75 4.20
N GLY A 71 -9.61 -1.69 4.41
CA GLY A 71 -10.52 -1.00 3.50
C GLY A 71 -11.08 -1.94 2.43
N SER A 72 -12.07 -1.43 1.70
CA SER A 72 -12.81 -2.15 0.68
C SER A 72 -13.38 -1.16 -0.33
N SER A 73 -13.91 -1.68 -1.44
CA SER A 73 -14.63 -0.85 -2.41
C SER A 73 -15.79 -0.14 -1.73
N GLU A 74 -16.60 -0.83 -0.94
CA GLU A 74 -17.76 -0.26 -0.24
C GLU A 74 -17.37 0.90 0.68
N ALA A 75 -16.18 0.82 1.29
CA ALA A 75 -15.66 1.88 2.14
C ALA A 75 -15.07 3.08 1.35
N GLY A 76 -14.87 2.93 0.04
CA GLY A 76 -14.25 3.97 -0.80
C GLY A 76 -12.77 4.20 -0.51
N TYR A 77 -12.09 3.27 0.15
CA TYR A 77 -10.66 3.39 0.40
C TYR A 77 -9.97 2.04 0.55
N PHE A 78 -8.67 2.04 0.26
CA PHE A 78 -7.79 0.92 0.48
C PHE A 78 -6.46 1.38 1.09
N LYS A 79 -5.96 0.60 2.04
CA LYS A 79 -4.61 0.75 2.60
C LYS A 79 -3.90 -0.58 2.53
N TYR A 80 -2.75 -0.60 1.88
CA TYR A 80 -1.92 -1.79 1.71
C TYR A 80 -0.53 -1.56 2.30
N LEU A 81 0.04 -2.62 2.85
CA LEU A 81 1.42 -2.72 3.29
C LEU A 81 2.02 -4.04 2.81
N TRP A 82 3.04 -3.98 1.96
CA TRP A 82 3.84 -5.12 1.55
C TRP A 82 5.18 -5.10 2.27
N TYR A 83 5.64 -6.27 2.74
CA TYR A 83 6.94 -6.38 3.40
C TYR A 83 7.72 -7.61 2.93
N ASN A 84 9.01 -7.39 2.63
CA ASN A 84 9.95 -8.44 2.30
C ASN A 84 10.96 -8.56 3.45
N PRO A 85 10.93 -9.66 4.23
CA PRO A 85 11.81 -9.83 5.38
C PRO A 85 13.29 -10.02 4.99
N VAL A 86 13.59 -10.46 3.76
CA VAL A 86 14.96 -10.70 3.28
C VAL A 86 15.63 -9.37 2.94
N THR A 87 14.96 -8.54 2.13
CA THR A 87 15.52 -7.23 1.71
C THR A 87 15.22 -6.13 2.71
N ARG A 88 14.36 -6.40 3.71
CA ARG A 88 13.85 -5.42 4.69
C ARG A 88 13.08 -4.27 4.04
N GLN A 89 12.66 -4.43 2.79
CA GLN A 89 11.93 -3.42 2.04
C GLN A 89 10.43 -3.51 2.35
N ALA A 90 9.83 -2.35 2.60
CA ALA A 90 8.40 -2.18 2.77
C ALA A 90 7.85 -1.25 1.68
N PHE A 91 6.64 -1.53 1.20
CA PHE A 91 5.88 -0.66 0.32
C PHE A 91 4.51 -0.42 0.95
N MET A 92 4.05 0.83 0.93
CA MET A 92 2.72 1.22 1.39
C MET A 92 1.98 1.95 0.27
N ARG A 93 0.71 1.61 0.10
CA ARG A 93 -0.23 2.31 -0.77
C ARG A 93 -1.48 2.67 0.01
N CYS A 94 -1.85 3.93 -0.01
CA CYS A 94 -3.16 4.40 0.46
C CYS A 94 -3.88 4.98 -0.75
N SER A 95 -5.09 4.51 -1.01
CA SER A 95 -5.92 5.05 -2.08
C SER A 95 -7.32 5.33 -1.54
N VAL A 96 -7.84 6.50 -1.84
CA VAL A 96 -9.24 6.87 -1.59
C VAL A 96 -9.89 7.12 -2.93
N TYR A 97 -11.04 6.50 -3.12
CA TYR A 97 -11.88 6.64 -4.30
C TYR A 97 -13.28 6.99 -3.83
N LYS A 98 -13.78 8.16 -4.20
CA LYS A 98 -15.20 8.43 -4.09
C LYS A 98 -15.90 7.58 -5.13
N ILE A 99 -16.55 6.50 -4.68
CA ILE A 99 -17.42 5.81 -5.60
C ILE A 99 -18.66 6.68 -5.78
N TYR A 100 -18.77 7.27 -6.96
CA TYR A 100 -19.99 7.92 -7.45
C TYR A 100 -21.04 6.84 -7.70
N TYR A 101 -21.59 6.24 -6.65
CA TYR A 101 -22.87 5.54 -6.77
C TYR A 101 -23.96 6.60 -6.63
N THR A 102 -24.47 7.07 -7.77
CA THR A 102 -25.84 7.59 -7.90
C THR A 102 -26.84 6.46 -7.75
#